data_AF-A0A845VV95-F1
#
_entry.id   AF-A0A845VV95-F1
#
_cell.length_a   1.000
_cell.length_b   1.000
_cell.length_c   1.000
_cell.angle_alpha   90.00
_cell.angle_beta   90.00
_cell.angle_gamma   90.00
#
_symmetry.space_group_name_H-M   'P 1'
#
loop_
_entity.id
_entity.type
_entity.pdbx_description
1 polymer ?
#
loop_
_entity_poly.entity_id
_entity_poly.type
_entity_poly.pdbx_seq_one_letter_code
_entity_poly.pdbx_strand_id
1 'polypeptide(L)'
;MQLEENKVELGFCEPPVPQIIYIRNSENGKFLWYFWDADNQRPIPIYKKGICCYIKNIEIVSKNFHDEEVLKLRIQILADKSYAIQSGINSVFSRCFLLALSGMKHEQLRSPVTIAVRGNDPKTSKTGGATVFASIYDSNDQYCFYEWNGLVNTMDLATRCRSIILGETLSDNYQIIPVRKLNDYNDSKNEANPILDVEYDTVPENSVTQGYAKQTETVDWKELINQTTKELSRLGWSTEQGKQWLKKAYGKTSRQLLTPEQLIDFLKNLQQMPSQTEIVF
;
A
#
# COMPACT_ATOMS: atom_id res chain seq x y z
N MET A 1 -5.61 -16.05 37.88
CA MET A 1 -6.07 -16.89 36.75
C MET A 1 -4.83 -17.40 36.06
N GLN A 2 -4.54 -18.69 36.18
CA GLN A 2 -3.39 -19.30 35.51
C GLN A 2 -3.70 -19.42 34.02
N LEU A 3 -2.71 -19.15 33.17
CA LEU A 3 -2.73 -19.64 31.79
C LEU A 3 -2.46 -21.13 31.89
N GLU A 4 -3.43 -21.97 31.54
CA GLU A 4 -3.20 -23.40 31.42
C GLU A 4 -2.18 -23.62 30.28
N GLU A 5 -1.04 -24.24 30.59
CA GLU A 5 -0.07 -24.60 29.57
C GLU A 5 -0.73 -25.60 28.63
N ASN A 6 -0.91 -25.18 27.38
CA ASN A 6 -1.72 -25.90 26.39
C ASN A 6 -0.98 -27.17 25.96
N LYS A 7 -1.20 -28.25 26.73
CA LYS A 7 -0.46 -29.51 26.66
C LYS A 7 -0.67 -30.14 25.29
N VAL A 8 0.37 -30.10 24.45
CA VAL A 8 0.35 -30.70 23.10
C VAL A 8 0.15 -32.21 23.23
N GLU A 9 -1.03 -32.70 22.87
CA GLU A 9 -1.29 -34.12 22.77
C GLU A 9 -0.58 -34.71 21.55
N LEU A 10 0.05 -35.88 21.74
CA LEU A 10 0.81 -36.57 20.70
C LEU A 10 -0.09 -37.57 20.00
N GLY A 11 -0.32 -37.37 18.69
CA GLY A 11 -1.16 -38.25 17.87
C GLY A 11 -1.45 -37.64 16.50
N PHE A 12 -2.47 -38.18 15.82
CA PHE A 12 -3.05 -37.50 14.66
C PHE A 12 -3.85 -36.28 15.14
N CYS A 13 -3.57 -35.12 14.56
CA CYS A 13 -4.27 -33.87 14.83
C CYS A 13 -4.54 -33.12 13.52
N GLU A 14 -5.50 -32.20 13.55
CA GLU A 14 -5.65 -31.23 12.47
C GLU A 14 -4.38 -30.37 12.38
N PRO A 15 -3.83 -30.12 11.17
CA PRO A 15 -2.64 -29.29 11.03
C PRO A 15 -2.95 -27.86 11.51
N PRO A 16 -2.01 -27.17 12.19
CA PRO A 16 -2.23 -25.85 12.80
C PRO A 16 -2.24 -24.70 11.76
N VAL A 17 -3.06 -24.85 10.72
CA VAL A 17 -3.22 -23.90 9.62
C VAL A 17 -3.89 -22.62 10.13
N PRO A 18 -3.28 -21.43 9.97
CA PRO A 18 -3.86 -20.19 10.47
C PRO A 18 -5.21 -19.87 9.81
N GLN A 19 -6.25 -19.66 10.63
CA GLN A 19 -7.60 -19.34 10.13
C GLN A 19 -7.59 -17.98 9.43
N ILE A 20 -8.00 -17.92 8.15
CA ILE A 20 -7.84 -16.71 7.33
C ILE A 20 -8.95 -15.69 7.64
N ILE A 21 -8.56 -14.50 8.09
CA ILE A 21 -9.42 -13.34 8.29
C ILE A 21 -9.32 -12.46 7.04
N TYR A 22 -10.43 -12.27 6.33
CA TYR A 22 -10.50 -11.45 5.12
C TYR A 22 -10.98 -10.03 5.45
N ILE A 23 -10.32 -9.01 4.89
CA ILE A 23 -10.72 -7.61 5.05
C ILE A 23 -11.72 -7.18 3.96
N ARG A 24 -12.88 -6.61 4.36
CA ARG A 24 -13.85 -5.96 3.46
C ARG A 24 -14.79 -5.06 4.27
N ASN A 25 -14.94 -3.80 3.85
CA ASN A 25 -16.04 -2.97 4.32
C ASN A 25 -17.34 -3.48 3.68
N SER A 26 -18.21 -4.10 4.48
CA SER A 26 -19.51 -4.62 4.03
C SER A 26 -20.54 -3.51 3.86
N GLU A 27 -21.72 -3.84 3.31
CA GLU A 27 -22.80 -2.89 3.09
C GLU A 27 -23.18 -2.15 4.39
N ASN A 28 -23.03 -0.82 4.36
CA ASN A 28 -23.20 0.09 5.50
C ASN A 28 -22.33 -0.26 6.74
N GLY A 29 -21.15 -0.86 6.55
CA GLY A 29 -20.15 -1.04 7.60
C GLY A 29 -20.49 -2.07 8.70
N LYS A 30 -21.50 -2.93 8.48
CA LYS A 30 -21.99 -3.95 9.45
C LYS A 30 -20.86 -4.80 10.04
N PHE A 31 -19.90 -5.17 9.20
CA PHE A 31 -18.63 -5.80 9.54
C PHE A 31 -17.52 -5.31 8.60
N LEU A 32 -16.27 -5.31 9.07
CA LEU A 32 -15.09 -4.84 8.34
C LEU A 32 -14.12 -5.99 7.98
N TRP A 33 -14.37 -7.17 8.56
CA TRP A 33 -13.62 -8.39 8.37
C TRP A 33 -14.49 -9.63 8.64
N TYR A 34 -14.11 -10.77 8.07
CA TYR A 34 -14.91 -12.00 8.07
C TYR A 34 -14.05 -13.26 7.89
N PHE A 35 -14.56 -14.41 8.32
CA PHE A 35 -14.08 -15.71 7.85
C PHE A 35 -14.87 -16.12 6.60
N TRP A 36 -14.26 -16.84 5.66
CA TRP A 36 -14.97 -17.39 4.50
C TRP A 36 -15.51 -18.79 4.80
N ASP A 37 -16.82 -18.96 4.70
CA ASP A 37 -17.56 -20.22 4.74
C ASP A 37 -17.54 -20.80 3.32
N ALA A 38 -16.70 -21.82 3.09
CA ALA A 38 -16.53 -22.39 1.76
C ALA A 38 -17.75 -23.23 1.35
N ASP A 39 -18.31 -23.98 2.29
CA ASP A 39 -19.42 -24.92 2.05
C ASP A 39 -20.72 -24.17 1.70
N ASN A 40 -21.00 -23.07 2.41
CA ASN A 40 -22.16 -22.21 2.16
C ASN A 40 -21.82 -20.95 1.32
N GLN A 41 -20.60 -20.89 0.76
CA GLN A 41 -20.08 -19.83 -0.13
C GLN A 41 -20.36 -18.39 0.34
N ARG A 42 -20.10 -18.08 1.61
CA ARG A 42 -20.52 -16.80 2.24
C ARG A 42 -19.51 -16.24 3.24
N PRO A 43 -19.57 -14.93 3.54
CA PRO A 43 -18.83 -14.37 4.67
C PRO A 43 -19.52 -14.70 6.01
N ILE A 44 -18.75 -15.18 6.99
CA ILE A 44 -19.12 -15.21 8.42
C ILE A 44 -18.59 -13.92 9.08
N PRO A 45 -19.46 -12.96 9.45
CA PRO A 45 -19.04 -11.68 9.99
C PRO A 45 -18.28 -11.78 11.32
N ILE A 46 -17.22 -10.99 11.46
CA ILE A 46 -16.55 -10.77 12.76
C ILE A 46 -16.93 -9.37 13.26
N TYR A 47 -17.78 -9.31 14.28
CA TYR A 47 -18.35 -8.04 14.79
C TYR A 47 -17.45 -7.27 15.77
N LYS A 48 -16.47 -7.93 16.41
CA LYS A 48 -15.41 -7.25 17.17
C LYS A 48 -14.60 -6.36 16.22
N LYS A 49 -14.25 -5.15 16.63
CA LYS A 49 -13.50 -4.17 15.79
C LYS A 49 -11.99 -4.15 16.04
N GLY A 50 -11.48 -5.01 16.90
CA GLY A 50 -10.04 -5.18 17.14
C GLY A 50 -9.71 -6.59 17.62
N ILE A 51 -8.46 -6.98 17.40
CA ILE A 51 -7.87 -8.23 17.88
C ILE A 51 -6.51 -7.90 18.52
N CYS A 52 -6.32 -8.32 19.78
CA CYS A 52 -5.01 -8.25 20.44
C CYS A 52 -4.24 -9.53 20.11
N CYS A 53 -3.00 -9.38 19.62
CA CYS A 53 -2.22 -10.48 19.07
C CYS A 53 -0.73 -10.19 19.05
N TYR A 54 0.09 -11.23 19.02
CA TYR A 54 1.47 -11.14 18.56
C TYR A 54 1.51 -11.22 17.03
N ILE A 55 2.20 -10.29 16.39
CA ILE A 55 2.51 -10.41 14.95
C ILE A 55 3.68 -11.40 14.82
N LYS A 56 3.54 -12.40 13.95
CA LYS A 56 4.52 -13.50 13.79
C LYS A 56 5.28 -13.44 12.47
N ASN A 57 4.62 -13.06 11.38
CA ASN A 57 5.23 -12.96 10.06
C ASN A 57 4.40 -12.03 9.16
N ILE A 58 5.01 -11.45 8.13
CA ILE A 58 4.33 -10.75 7.04
C ILE A 58 4.76 -11.41 5.73
N GLU A 59 3.80 -11.79 4.92
CA GLU A 59 4.00 -12.44 3.63
C GLU A 59 3.27 -11.67 2.54
N ILE A 60 3.77 -11.75 1.32
CA ILE A 60 3.11 -11.21 0.14
C ILE A 60 2.81 -12.38 -0.77
N VAL A 61 1.52 -12.74 -0.86
CA VAL A 61 1.09 -13.95 -1.54
C VAL A 61 0.42 -13.59 -2.86
N SER A 62 0.90 -14.23 -3.93
CA SER A 62 0.23 -14.20 -5.23
C SER A 62 -1.08 -15.00 -5.17
N LYS A 63 -2.09 -14.52 -5.88
CA LYS A 63 -3.34 -15.26 -6.17
C LYS A 63 -3.85 -14.86 -7.55
N ASN A 64 -4.01 -15.86 -8.42
CA ASN A 64 -4.70 -15.67 -9.70
C ASN A 64 -6.19 -15.43 -9.44
N PHE A 65 -6.77 -14.43 -10.11
CA PHE A 65 -8.19 -14.09 -10.03
C PHE A 65 -8.64 -13.55 -11.39
N HIS A 66 -9.49 -14.32 -12.10
CA HIS A 66 -9.89 -14.02 -13.49
C HIS A 66 -8.67 -13.78 -14.40
N ASP A 67 -7.70 -14.69 -14.33
CA ASP A 67 -6.43 -14.70 -15.09
C ASP A 67 -5.55 -13.44 -14.96
N GLU A 68 -5.82 -12.57 -13.98
CA GLU A 68 -4.88 -11.55 -13.51
C GLU A 68 -4.25 -11.98 -12.18
N GLU A 69 -2.94 -11.74 -12.03
CA GLU A 69 -2.21 -11.97 -10.79
C GLU A 69 -2.50 -10.85 -9.79
N VAL A 70 -3.03 -11.19 -8.60
CA VAL A 70 -3.43 -10.20 -7.59
C VAL A 70 -2.69 -10.43 -6.27
N LEU A 71 -1.61 -9.69 -6.07
CA LEU A 71 -0.81 -9.70 -4.85
C LEU A 71 -1.64 -9.30 -3.60
N LYS A 72 -1.56 -10.12 -2.56
CA LYS A 72 -2.20 -9.90 -1.25
C LYS A 72 -1.14 -9.77 -0.16
N LEU A 73 -1.31 -8.80 0.74
CA LEU A 73 -0.64 -8.81 2.02
C LEU A 73 -1.29 -9.89 2.90
N ARG A 74 -0.48 -10.74 3.52
CA ARG A 74 -0.88 -11.72 4.52
C ARG A 74 -0.09 -11.47 5.80
N ILE A 75 -0.79 -11.22 6.90
CA ILE A 75 -0.21 -10.95 8.21
C ILE A 75 -0.50 -12.18 9.08
N GLN A 76 0.51 -12.96 9.42
CA GLN A 76 0.37 -14.09 10.33
C GLN A 76 0.42 -13.57 11.78
N ILE A 77 -0.58 -13.92 12.58
CA ILE A 77 -0.73 -13.47 13.96
C ILE A 77 -1.10 -14.63 14.90
N LEU A 78 -0.75 -14.48 16.17
CA LEU A 78 -1.16 -15.37 17.25
C LEU A 78 -1.98 -14.58 18.29
N ALA A 79 -3.24 -14.96 18.49
CA ALA A 79 -4.13 -14.44 19.52
C ALA A 79 -4.58 -15.61 20.42
N ASP A 80 -5.88 -15.87 20.56
CA ASP A 80 -6.41 -17.12 21.16
C ASP A 80 -5.97 -18.37 20.38
N LYS A 81 -5.68 -18.21 19.09
CA LYS A 81 -5.11 -19.20 18.17
C LYS A 81 -4.38 -18.51 17.02
N SER A 82 -3.83 -19.28 16.09
CA SER A 82 -3.17 -18.78 14.88
C SER A 82 -4.19 -18.27 13.85
N TYR A 83 -4.00 -17.06 13.35
CA TYR A 83 -4.79 -16.47 12.26
C TYR A 83 -3.89 -15.87 11.17
N ALA A 84 -4.44 -15.72 9.97
CA ALA A 84 -3.81 -14.98 8.87
C ALA A 84 -4.75 -13.88 8.37
N ILE A 85 -4.46 -12.61 8.70
CA ILE A 85 -5.22 -11.48 8.15
C ILE A 85 -4.77 -11.25 6.71
N GLN A 86 -5.70 -11.21 5.75
CA GLN A 86 -5.39 -11.12 4.32
C GLN A 86 -6.16 -9.97 3.65
N SER A 87 -5.42 -9.10 2.94
CA SER A 87 -5.94 -7.96 2.18
C SER A 87 -5.15 -7.74 0.89
N GLY A 88 -5.61 -6.89 -0.03
CA GLY A 88 -4.79 -6.48 -1.19
C GLY A 88 -3.57 -5.68 -0.75
N ILE A 89 -2.38 -5.92 -1.34
CA ILE A 89 -1.13 -5.27 -0.90
C ILE A 89 -1.22 -3.73 -0.93
N ASN A 90 -1.88 -3.18 -1.93
CA ASN A 90 -2.11 -1.73 -2.10
C ASN A 90 -3.39 -1.19 -1.44
N SER A 91 -4.09 -1.99 -0.63
CA SER A 91 -5.29 -1.53 0.09
C SER A 91 -4.95 -0.49 1.16
N VAL A 92 -5.91 0.40 1.47
CA VAL A 92 -5.78 1.38 2.56
C VAL A 92 -5.49 0.69 3.89
N PHE A 93 -6.16 -0.42 4.19
CA PHE A 93 -5.87 -1.26 5.36
C PHE A 93 -4.39 -1.67 5.42
N SER A 94 -3.86 -2.26 4.35
CA SER A 94 -2.45 -2.68 4.27
C SER A 94 -1.50 -1.51 4.43
N ARG A 95 -1.82 -0.35 3.83
CA ARG A 95 -1.01 0.87 3.91
C ARG A 95 -0.97 1.43 5.34
N CYS A 96 -2.13 1.56 5.99
CA CYS A 96 -2.24 1.93 7.41
C CYS A 96 -1.46 0.99 8.32
N PHE A 97 -1.60 -0.33 8.12
CA PHE A 97 -0.93 -1.36 8.91
C PHE A 97 0.59 -1.25 8.79
N LEU A 98 1.11 -1.23 7.57
CA LEU A 98 2.54 -1.19 7.31
C LEU A 98 3.19 0.14 7.72
N LEU A 99 2.50 1.27 7.53
CA LEU A 99 2.99 2.57 8.00
C LEU A 99 3.07 2.62 9.53
N ALA A 100 2.04 2.14 10.24
CA ALA A 100 2.08 2.04 11.70
C ALA A 100 3.25 1.18 12.19
N LEU A 101 3.39 -0.05 11.67
CA LEU A 101 4.51 -0.95 12.01
C LEU A 101 5.87 -0.32 11.72
N SER A 102 6.02 0.45 10.64
CA SER A 102 7.30 1.06 10.27
C SER A 102 7.77 2.16 11.22
N GLY A 103 6.87 2.72 12.05
CA GLY A 103 7.19 3.66 13.13
C GLY A 103 7.35 3.01 14.51
N MET A 104 7.06 1.72 14.66
CA MET A 104 7.19 1.00 15.94
C MET A 104 8.65 0.64 16.23
N LYS A 105 9.01 0.62 17.52
CA LYS A 105 10.30 0.10 17.98
C LYS A 105 10.34 -1.43 17.92
N HIS A 106 11.54 -2.00 17.81
CA HIS A 106 11.75 -3.46 17.76
C HIS A 106 11.17 -4.19 18.97
N GLU A 107 11.25 -3.56 20.14
CA GLU A 107 10.71 -4.08 21.40
C GLU A 107 9.17 -4.12 21.37
N GLN A 108 8.53 -3.08 20.82
CA GLN A 108 7.07 -3.01 20.70
C GLN A 108 6.51 -4.04 19.71
N LEU A 109 7.29 -4.44 18.70
CA LEU A 109 6.92 -5.49 17.74
C LEU A 109 7.06 -6.92 18.31
N ARG A 110 7.76 -7.08 19.45
CA ARG A 110 7.84 -8.33 20.21
C ARG A 110 6.76 -8.46 21.29
N SER A 111 6.23 -7.33 21.77
CA SER A 111 5.03 -7.25 22.60
C SER A 111 3.75 -7.62 21.81
N PRO A 112 2.65 -7.98 22.50
CA PRO A 112 1.34 -8.06 21.87
C PRO A 112 0.84 -6.66 21.49
N VAL A 113 0.10 -6.57 20.38
CA VAL A 113 -0.47 -5.33 19.84
C VAL A 113 -1.94 -5.52 19.50
N THR A 114 -2.76 -4.48 19.62
CA THR A 114 -4.14 -4.49 19.16
C THR A 114 -4.23 -3.97 17.73
N ILE A 115 -4.58 -4.85 16.79
CA ILE A 115 -4.94 -4.49 15.41
C ILE A 115 -6.43 -4.16 15.39
N ALA A 116 -6.78 -2.88 15.21
CA ALA A 116 -8.16 -2.41 15.07
C ALA A 116 -8.51 -2.07 13.61
N VAL A 117 -9.79 -2.24 13.26
CA VAL A 117 -10.36 -1.91 11.95
C VAL A 117 -11.42 -0.81 12.05
N ARG A 118 -11.33 0.16 11.13
CA ARG A 118 -12.31 1.26 10.98
C ARG A 118 -12.78 1.32 9.52
N GLY A 119 -14.04 1.62 9.28
CA GLY A 119 -14.61 1.77 7.94
C GLY A 119 -15.14 3.19 7.72
N ASN A 120 -15.18 3.62 6.47
CA ASN A 120 -15.99 4.78 6.06
C ASN A 120 -17.44 4.36 5.75
N ASP A 121 -18.36 5.32 5.70
CA ASP A 121 -19.58 5.17 4.92
C ASP A 121 -19.20 5.38 3.43
N PRO A 122 -19.50 4.46 2.50
CA PRO A 122 -19.26 4.65 1.08
C PRO A 122 -19.93 5.92 0.54
N LYS A 123 -21.09 6.31 1.08
CA LYS A 123 -21.88 7.47 0.65
C LYS A 123 -21.24 8.82 0.99
N THR A 124 -20.38 8.86 2.02
CA THR A 124 -19.64 10.08 2.42
C THR A 124 -18.19 10.06 1.92
N SER A 125 -17.78 8.98 1.24
CA SER A 125 -16.46 8.85 0.62
C SER A 125 -16.35 9.75 -0.62
N LYS A 126 -15.33 10.60 -0.68
CA LYS A 126 -15.03 11.44 -1.88
C LYS A 126 -14.80 10.62 -3.16
N THR A 127 -14.55 9.31 -3.05
CA THR A 127 -14.37 8.37 -4.16
C THR A 127 -15.52 7.37 -4.32
N GLY A 128 -16.60 7.49 -3.52
CA GLY A 128 -17.70 6.51 -3.45
C GLY A 128 -17.31 5.12 -2.90
N GLY A 129 -16.01 4.85 -2.72
CA GLY A 129 -15.48 3.51 -2.42
C GLY A 129 -15.59 3.12 -0.94
N ALA A 130 -16.11 1.91 -0.70
CA ALA A 130 -16.12 1.26 0.60
C ALA A 130 -14.70 0.83 1.01
N THR A 131 -14.17 1.47 2.06
CA THR A 131 -12.76 1.39 2.49
C THR A 131 -12.64 0.88 3.92
N VAL A 132 -11.62 0.08 4.21
CA VAL A 132 -11.20 -0.28 5.58
C VAL A 132 -9.84 0.34 5.86
N PHE A 133 -9.68 0.92 7.04
CA PHE A 133 -8.46 1.44 7.62
C PHE A 133 -8.00 0.52 8.76
N ALA A 134 -6.70 0.29 8.87
CA ALA A 134 -6.11 -0.32 10.06
C ALA A 134 -5.78 0.76 11.10
N SER A 135 -5.63 0.37 12.37
CA SER A 135 -5.11 1.23 13.45
C SER A 135 -4.46 0.32 14.48
N ILE A 136 -3.20 0.59 14.83
CA ILE A 136 -2.42 -0.25 15.75
C ILE A 136 -2.31 0.46 17.09
N TYR A 137 -2.41 -0.32 18.15
CA TYR A 137 -2.16 0.11 19.52
C TYR A 137 -1.13 -0.86 20.15
N ASP A 138 -0.19 -0.33 20.91
CA ASP A 138 0.84 -1.14 21.57
C ASP A 138 0.30 -1.82 22.85
N SER A 139 1.17 -2.52 23.59
CA SER A 139 0.79 -3.24 24.82
C SER A 139 0.35 -2.35 25.99
N ASN A 140 0.38 -1.03 25.83
CA ASN A 140 -0.10 -0.03 26.79
C ASN A 140 -1.38 0.68 26.29
N ASP A 141 -2.05 0.10 25.28
CA ASP A 141 -3.17 0.68 24.52
C ASP A 141 -2.85 2.05 23.87
N GLN A 142 -1.57 2.39 23.68
CA GLN A 142 -1.17 3.63 23.02
C GLN A 142 -1.19 3.49 21.50
N TYR A 143 -1.88 4.42 20.83
CA TYR A 143 -1.97 4.43 19.36
C TYR A 143 -0.61 4.64 18.71
N CYS A 144 -0.20 3.68 17.85
CA CYS A 144 1.01 3.78 17.07
C CYS A 144 0.81 4.77 15.91
N PHE A 145 1.14 6.04 16.18
CA PHE A 145 1.04 7.12 15.21
C PHE A 145 1.96 6.89 13.99
N TYR A 146 1.47 7.28 12.82
CA TYR A 146 2.20 7.31 11.57
C TYR A 146 1.66 8.46 10.69
N GLU A 147 2.51 9.00 9.81
CA GLU A 147 2.10 9.98 8.81
C GLU A 147 1.57 9.27 7.56
N TRP A 148 0.46 9.77 6.98
CA TRP A 148 -0.13 9.14 5.80
C TRP A 148 0.68 9.47 4.53
N ASN A 149 1.39 8.47 4.01
CA ASN A 149 2.06 8.56 2.72
C ASN A 149 1.26 7.80 1.64
N GLY A 150 0.54 8.55 0.79
CA GLY A 150 -0.23 8.01 -0.34
C GLY A 150 0.60 7.36 -1.45
N LEU A 151 1.93 7.55 -1.48
CA LEU A 151 2.84 7.15 -2.56
C LEU A 151 3.85 6.06 -2.17
N VAL A 152 4.04 5.76 -0.87
CA VAL A 152 4.98 4.74 -0.37
C VAL A 152 4.88 3.39 -1.10
N ASN A 153 6.02 2.76 -1.40
CA ASN A 153 6.03 1.39 -1.90
C ASN A 153 5.65 0.41 -0.77
N THR A 154 4.47 -0.18 -0.89
CA THR A 154 3.91 -1.15 0.06
C THR A 154 4.69 -2.48 0.06
N MET A 155 5.33 -2.83 -1.05
CA MET A 155 6.13 -4.05 -1.20
C MET A 155 7.41 -3.96 -0.35
N ASP A 156 8.13 -2.84 -0.48
CA ASP A 156 9.36 -2.56 0.28
C ASP A 156 9.04 -2.38 1.77
N LEU A 157 7.94 -1.69 2.08
CA LEU A 157 7.51 -1.48 3.47
C LEU A 157 7.11 -2.80 4.14
N ALA A 158 6.39 -3.68 3.44
CA ALA A 158 6.08 -5.03 3.92
C ALA A 158 7.34 -5.89 4.12
N THR A 159 8.29 -5.83 3.18
CA THR A 159 9.59 -6.52 3.27
C THR A 159 10.38 -6.05 4.51
N ARG A 160 10.49 -4.74 4.70
CA ARG A 160 11.14 -4.13 5.86
C ARG A 160 10.48 -4.55 7.17
N CYS A 161 9.15 -4.45 7.26
CA CYS A 161 8.41 -4.85 8.46
C CYS A 161 8.60 -6.35 8.76
N ARG A 162 8.58 -7.23 7.73
CA ARG A 162 8.85 -8.66 7.87
C ARG A 162 10.21 -8.92 8.52
N SER A 163 11.28 -8.33 8.00
CA SER A 163 12.63 -8.57 8.52
C SER A 163 12.81 -8.06 9.95
N ILE A 164 12.20 -6.93 10.33
CA ILE A 164 12.19 -6.45 11.72
C ILE A 164 11.45 -7.45 12.64
N ILE A 165 10.25 -7.90 12.26
CA ILE A 165 9.45 -8.88 13.03
C ILE A 165 10.24 -10.18 13.28
N LEU A 166 10.93 -10.68 12.25
CA LEU A 166 11.70 -11.93 12.32
C LEU A 166 13.09 -11.76 12.94
N GLY A 167 13.55 -10.53 13.19
CA GLY A 167 14.91 -10.24 13.65
C GLY A 167 16.00 -10.53 12.61
N GLU A 168 15.64 -10.52 11.32
CA GLU A 168 16.58 -10.64 10.21
C GLU A 168 17.39 -9.34 10.07
N THR A 169 18.72 -9.45 9.99
CA THR A 169 19.58 -8.31 9.69
C THR A 169 19.34 -7.86 8.25
N LEU A 170 18.68 -6.70 8.09
CA LEU A 170 18.66 -5.96 6.81
C LEU A 170 20.11 -5.67 6.42
N SER A 171 20.50 -5.94 5.17
CA SER A 171 21.85 -5.59 4.70
C SER A 171 22.05 -4.08 4.70
N ASP A 172 23.27 -3.61 4.98
CA ASP A 172 23.56 -2.18 5.20
C ASP A 172 23.27 -1.28 3.98
N ASN A 173 23.08 -1.88 2.80
CA ASN A 173 22.65 -1.20 1.58
C ASN A 173 21.14 -0.86 1.58
N TYR A 174 20.32 -1.45 2.45
CA TYR A 174 18.90 -1.16 2.60
C TYR A 174 18.69 0.10 3.46
N GLN A 175 19.08 1.25 2.90
CA GLN A 175 19.05 2.51 3.65
C GLN A 175 17.63 2.90 4.07
N ILE A 176 17.47 3.16 5.37
CA ILE A 176 16.36 3.95 5.88
C ILE A 176 16.54 5.37 5.35
N ILE A 177 15.75 5.80 4.37
CA ILE A 177 15.70 7.23 4.02
C ILE A 177 15.15 7.98 5.23
N PRO A 178 15.92 8.89 5.87
CA PRO A 178 15.43 9.63 7.02
C PRO A 178 14.44 10.69 6.55
N VAL A 179 13.35 10.91 7.30
CA VAL A 179 12.28 11.88 6.97
C VAL A 179 12.80 13.31 6.75
N ARG A 180 14.01 13.65 7.22
CA ARG A 180 14.68 14.94 7.04
C ARG A 180 15.76 15.00 5.94
N LYS A 181 15.87 13.97 5.08
CA LYS A 181 16.67 13.98 3.85
C LYS A 181 15.90 13.45 2.64
N LEU A 182 14.64 13.88 2.51
CA LEU A 182 13.85 13.75 1.28
C LEU A 182 13.48 15.13 0.68
N ASN A 183 14.18 16.21 1.07
CA ASN A 183 13.96 17.55 0.52
C ASN A 183 14.49 17.68 -0.92
N ASP A 184 15.31 16.73 -1.39
CA ASP A 184 15.71 16.60 -2.80
C ASP A 184 14.77 15.66 -3.60
N TYR A 185 13.68 15.18 -3.00
CA TYR A 185 12.63 14.42 -3.71
C TYR A 185 11.21 14.80 -3.27
N ASN A 186 10.96 16.11 -3.14
CA ASN A 186 9.61 16.69 -3.10
C ASN A 186 9.64 18.17 -3.49
N ASP A 187 9.20 18.50 -4.70
CA ASP A 187 8.40 19.71 -4.90
C ASP A 187 7.45 19.57 -6.10
N SER A 188 6.39 20.37 -6.10
CA SER A 188 5.22 20.44 -7.00
C SER A 188 4.38 19.14 -7.09
N LYS A 189 3.14 19.08 -6.56
CA LYS A 189 1.91 19.88 -6.83
C LYS A 189 1.16 19.40 -8.09
N ASN A 190 -0.16 19.19 -8.13
CA ASN A 190 -1.27 19.56 -7.21
C ASN A 190 -1.34 21.09 -7.00
N GLU A 191 -1.98 21.90 -7.84
CA GLU A 191 -3.35 21.72 -8.34
C GLU A 191 -3.72 22.55 -9.58
N ALA A 192 -4.87 22.24 -10.17
CA ALA A 192 -5.98 23.20 -10.32
C ALA A 192 -7.26 22.47 -9.86
N ASN A 193 -7.91 22.74 -8.72
CA ASN A 193 -8.21 23.96 -7.96
C ASN A 193 -9.23 24.88 -8.64
N PRO A 194 -10.42 25.07 -8.02
CA PRO A 194 -11.23 26.26 -8.18
C PRO A 194 -11.08 27.18 -6.95
N ILE A 195 -10.00 27.98 -6.98
CA ILE A 195 -10.00 29.42 -6.65
C ILE A 195 -10.48 29.86 -5.24
N LEU A 196 -9.49 30.26 -4.41
CA LEU A 196 -9.50 31.33 -3.39
C LEU A 196 -10.41 31.13 -2.13
N ASP A 197 -10.17 31.81 -1.00
CA ASP A 197 -9.25 32.92 -0.67
C ASP A 197 -8.06 32.53 0.25
N VAL A 198 -7.07 33.42 0.35
CA VAL A 198 -5.88 33.31 1.22
C VAL A 198 -5.55 34.69 1.80
N GLU A 199 -5.22 34.76 3.09
CA GLU A 199 -4.56 35.93 3.69
C GLU A 199 -3.57 35.50 4.80
N TYR A 200 -2.33 36.03 4.73
CA TYR A 200 -1.43 36.46 5.83
C TYR A 200 0.06 36.50 5.42
N ASP A 201 0.48 37.67 4.94
CA ASP A 201 1.64 38.46 5.39
C ASP A 201 3.10 37.92 5.46
N THR A 202 3.88 38.34 4.45
CA THR A 202 5.15 39.12 4.54
C THR A 202 6.52 38.51 5.01
N VAL A 203 7.44 38.39 4.03
CA VAL A 203 8.95 38.58 4.01
C VAL A 203 9.88 37.82 5.00
N PRO A 204 11.23 37.74 4.76
CA PRO A 204 12.05 37.42 3.56
C PRO A 204 13.09 36.28 3.88
N GLU A 205 14.28 36.01 3.26
CA GLU A 205 15.10 36.53 2.13
C GLU A 205 16.11 35.45 1.59
N ASN A 206 16.87 35.83 0.55
CA ASN A 206 18.16 35.34 -0.04
C ASN A 206 19.05 34.32 0.73
N SER A 207 19.78 33.40 0.04
CA SER A 207 20.98 33.72 -0.79
C SER A 207 21.44 32.59 -1.76
N VAL A 208 22.43 32.89 -2.63
CA VAL A 208 22.81 32.12 -3.86
C VAL A 208 24.21 31.47 -3.81
N THR A 209 24.44 30.32 -4.47
CA THR A 209 25.72 29.96 -5.17
C THR A 209 25.61 28.74 -6.11
N GLN A 210 26.54 28.59 -7.06
CA GLN A 210 26.60 27.50 -8.09
C GLN A 210 27.94 26.72 -8.01
N GLY A 211 28.02 25.47 -8.53
CA GLY A 211 29.25 24.66 -8.41
C GLY A 211 29.38 23.31 -9.17
N TYR A 212 29.11 23.27 -10.48
CA TYR A 212 29.58 22.30 -11.50
C TYR A 212 29.82 20.79 -11.21
N ALA A 213 28.99 19.98 -11.88
CA ALA A 213 29.36 18.88 -12.81
C ALA A 213 29.91 17.51 -12.31
N LYS A 214 29.04 16.48 -12.41
CA LYS A 214 29.24 15.39 -13.41
C LYS A 214 27.90 14.70 -13.75
N GLN A 215 27.58 14.51 -15.02
CA GLN A 215 26.34 13.87 -15.45
C GLN A 215 26.47 12.35 -15.53
N THR A 216 25.72 11.65 -14.69
CA THR A 216 24.98 10.45 -15.08
C THR A 216 23.53 10.82 -15.03
N GLU A 217 22.82 10.81 -16.16
CA GLU A 217 21.43 11.30 -16.20
C GLU A 217 20.52 10.36 -15.40
N THR A 218 20.15 10.80 -14.19
CA THR A 218 19.08 10.20 -13.39
C THR A 218 17.77 10.49 -14.11
N VAL A 219 17.39 9.58 -15.02
CA VAL A 219 16.12 9.60 -15.75
C VAL A 219 14.98 9.87 -14.77
N ASP A 220 14.34 11.04 -14.87
CA ASP A 220 13.29 11.39 -13.94
C ASP A 220 12.01 10.62 -14.26
N TRP A 221 11.77 9.59 -13.46
CA TRP A 221 10.55 8.80 -13.44
C TRP A 221 9.29 9.65 -13.25
N LYS A 222 9.34 10.74 -12.49
CA LYS A 222 8.20 11.64 -12.30
C LYS A 222 7.85 12.30 -13.64
N GLU A 223 8.85 12.84 -14.33
CA GLU A 223 8.67 13.43 -15.65
C GLU A 223 8.23 12.42 -16.71
N LEU A 224 8.77 11.20 -16.75
CA LEU A 224 8.29 10.14 -17.66
C LEU A 224 6.82 9.73 -17.39
N ILE A 225 6.41 9.62 -16.13
CA ILE A 225 5.01 9.35 -15.77
C ILE A 225 4.10 10.53 -16.13
N ASN A 226 4.58 11.77 -15.99
CA ASN A 226 3.86 12.98 -16.42
C ASN A 226 3.70 13.03 -17.95
N GLN A 227 4.79 12.91 -18.71
CA GLN A 227 4.75 12.93 -20.17
C GLN A 227 3.90 11.79 -20.73
N THR A 228 4.05 10.55 -20.25
CA THR A 228 3.18 9.44 -20.71
C THR A 228 1.71 9.67 -20.36
N THR A 229 1.39 10.41 -19.28
CA THR A 229 0.01 10.80 -18.97
C THR A 229 -0.50 11.89 -19.92
N LYS A 230 0.32 12.91 -20.21
CA LYS A 230 0.02 13.96 -21.19
C LYS A 230 -0.26 13.38 -22.58
N GLU A 231 0.57 12.43 -23.02
CA GLU A 231 0.42 11.78 -24.32
C GLU A 231 -0.81 10.87 -24.39
N LEU A 232 -1.12 10.10 -23.34
CA LEU A 232 -2.39 9.36 -23.26
C LEU A 232 -3.62 10.28 -23.36
N SER A 233 -3.57 11.45 -22.73
CA SER A 233 -4.61 12.47 -22.86
C SER A 233 -4.68 13.09 -24.26
N ARG A 234 -3.54 13.37 -24.92
CA ARG A 234 -3.48 13.86 -26.31
C ARG A 234 -4.10 12.88 -27.30
N LEU A 235 -3.97 11.59 -27.03
CA LEU A 235 -4.53 10.51 -27.84
C LEU A 235 -5.99 10.16 -27.49
N GLY A 236 -6.57 10.81 -26.47
CA GLY A 236 -7.93 10.52 -25.99
C GLY A 236 -8.09 9.11 -25.41
N TRP A 237 -7.02 8.49 -24.91
CA TRP A 237 -7.06 7.11 -24.43
C TRP A 237 -7.60 7.01 -23.00
N SER A 238 -8.57 6.13 -22.82
CA SER A 238 -9.01 5.68 -21.50
C SER A 238 -7.93 4.85 -20.79
N THR A 239 -8.02 4.77 -19.45
CA THR A 239 -7.15 3.94 -18.61
C THR A 239 -7.12 2.48 -19.07
N GLU A 240 -8.23 1.96 -19.58
CA GLU A 240 -8.33 0.57 -20.05
C GLU A 240 -7.65 0.35 -21.41
N GLN A 241 -7.74 1.31 -22.35
CA GLN A 241 -6.94 1.27 -23.59
C GLN A 241 -5.43 1.32 -23.28
N GLY A 242 -5.03 2.16 -22.32
CA GLY A 242 -3.65 2.18 -21.81
C GLY A 242 -3.23 0.84 -21.20
N LYS A 243 -4.07 0.24 -20.32
CA LYS A 243 -3.84 -1.08 -19.72
C LYS A 243 -3.67 -2.16 -20.81
N GLN A 244 -4.53 -2.17 -21.82
CA GLN A 244 -4.50 -3.16 -22.90
C GLN A 244 -3.27 -3.01 -23.80
N TRP A 245 -2.87 -1.77 -24.13
CA TRP A 245 -1.65 -1.52 -24.91
C TRP A 245 -0.41 -2.00 -24.14
N LEU A 246 -0.29 -1.67 -22.85
CA LEU A 246 0.83 -2.10 -22.01
C LEU A 246 0.88 -3.63 -21.82
N LYS A 247 -0.30 -4.28 -21.72
CA LYS A 247 -0.41 -5.75 -21.66
C LYS A 247 0.01 -6.39 -22.98
N LYS A 248 -0.23 -5.74 -24.12
CA LYS A 248 0.20 -6.19 -25.46
C LYS A 248 1.70 -5.94 -25.74
N ALA A 249 2.26 -4.82 -25.29
CA ALA A 249 3.64 -4.42 -25.59
C ALA A 249 4.68 -5.00 -24.62
N TYR A 250 4.38 -5.04 -23.31
CA TYR A 250 5.34 -5.42 -22.26
C TYR A 250 4.81 -6.51 -21.31
N GLY A 251 3.58 -7.01 -21.53
CA GLY A 251 2.93 -7.95 -20.61
C GLY A 251 2.53 -7.35 -19.26
N LYS A 252 2.54 -6.01 -19.12
CA LYS A 252 2.27 -5.30 -17.85
C LYS A 252 0.92 -4.59 -17.86
N THR A 253 0.22 -4.61 -16.74
CA THR A 253 -1.09 -3.94 -16.58
C THR A 253 -1.01 -2.52 -16.01
N SER A 254 0.20 -2.02 -15.68
CA SER A 254 0.41 -0.66 -15.18
C SER A 254 1.77 -0.11 -15.60
N ARG A 255 1.82 1.21 -15.83
CA ARG A 255 3.05 1.97 -16.12
C ARG A 255 4.05 1.94 -14.97
N GLN A 256 3.57 1.69 -13.75
CA GLN A 256 4.36 1.51 -12.53
C GLN A 256 5.01 0.11 -12.42
N LEU A 257 4.77 -0.79 -13.39
CA LEU A 257 5.36 -2.14 -13.46
C LEU A 257 6.35 -2.26 -14.64
N LEU A 258 6.69 -1.14 -15.29
CA LEU A 258 7.70 -1.04 -16.33
C LEU A 258 9.08 -0.77 -15.71
N THR A 259 10.15 -1.13 -16.42
CA THR A 259 11.51 -0.62 -16.16
C THR A 259 11.65 0.81 -16.71
N PRO A 260 12.69 1.61 -16.37
CA PRO A 260 12.80 2.97 -16.87
C PRO A 260 12.94 3.00 -18.39
N GLU A 261 13.67 2.04 -18.97
CA GLU A 261 13.85 1.90 -20.42
C GLU A 261 12.52 1.59 -21.12
N GLN A 262 11.70 0.72 -20.53
CA GLN A 262 10.35 0.42 -21.01
C GLN A 262 9.40 1.62 -20.92
N LEU A 263 9.57 2.49 -19.90
CA LEU A 263 8.76 3.70 -19.77
C LEU A 263 9.19 4.80 -20.76
N ILE A 264 10.49 4.91 -21.08
CA ILE A 264 11.01 5.77 -22.16
C ILE A 264 10.51 5.27 -23.52
N ASP A 265 10.59 3.97 -23.79
CA ASP A 265 10.08 3.37 -25.01
C ASP A 265 8.56 3.58 -25.15
N PHE A 266 7.81 3.38 -24.07
CA PHE A 266 6.37 3.63 -24.05
C PHE A 266 6.03 5.09 -24.40
N LEU A 267 6.73 6.05 -23.78
CA LEU A 267 6.59 7.47 -24.08
C LEU A 267 6.84 7.78 -25.55
N LYS A 268 7.94 7.27 -26.10
CA LYS A 268 8.33 7.46 -27.50
C LYS A 268 7.29 6.88 -28.47
N ASN A 269 6.74 5.70 -28.15
CA ASN A 269 5.65 5.10 -28.92
C ASN A 269 4.40 5.98 -28.93
N LEU A 270 3.97 6.52 -27.78
CA LEU A 270 2.81 7.41 -27.72
C LEU A 270 3.03 8.72 -28.51
N GLN A 271 4.21 9.34 -28.38
CA GLN A 271 4.56 10.58 -29.10
C GLN A 271 4.49 10.43 -30.63
N GLN A 272 4.73 9.23 -31.16
CA GLN A 272 4.65 8.93 -32.59
C GLN A 272 3.22 8.65 -33.11
N MET A 273 2.22 8.54 -32.23
CA MET A 273 0.83 8.34 -32.64
C MET A 273 0.14 9.68 -32.97
N PRO A 274 -0.66 9.76 -34.04
CA PRO A 274 -1.37 10.98 -34.43
C PRO A 274 -2.41 11.38 -33.37
N SER A 275 -2.62 12.68 -33.19
CA SER A 275 -3.63 13.16 -32.24
C SER A 275 -5.05 13.01 -32.81
N GLN A 276 -6.06 12.86 -31.95
CA GLN A 276 -7.46 12.81 -32.41
C GLN A 276 -7.94 14.13 -33.03
N THR A 277 -7.21 15.23 -32.80
CA THR A 277 -7.56 16.58 -33.27
C THR A 277 -7.28 16.81 -34.76
N GLU A 278 -6.49 15.96 -35.41
CA GLU A 278 -6.15 16.08 -36.85
C GLU A 278 -7.12 15.31 -37.77
N ILE A 279 -8.22 14.78 -37.24
CA ILE A 279 -9.33 14.24 -38.05
C ILE A 279 -10.45 15.29 -38.16
N VAL A 280 -10.14 16.34 -38.92
CA VAL A 280 -11.12 17.25 -39.53
C VAL A 280 -10.90 17.17 -41.06
N PHE A 281 -12.01 17.14 -41.81
CA PHE A 281 -12.07 16.86 -43.24
C PHE A 281 -11.28 17.85 -44.13
#